data_AF-A0A512E4G3-F1
#
_entry.id   AF-A0A512E4G3-F1
#
_cell.length_a   1.000
_cell.length_b   1.000
_cell.length_c   1.000
_cell.angle_alpha   90.00
_cell.angle_beta   90.00
_cell.angle_gamma   90.00
#
_symmetry.space_group_name_H-M   'P 1'
#
loop_
_entity.id
_entity.type
_entity.pdbx_description
1 polymer ?
#
loop_
_entity_poly.entity_id
_entity_poly.type
_entity_poly.pdbx_seq_one_letter_code
_entity_poly.pdbx_strand_id
1 'polypeptide(L)'
;MIFYLCPQGSPLAIREKARERVLQLLKVLPPNADIHLIGHSQGSVIGLEAATASGRHMKVHIMGSPIDSLYQRFIGLNLLGDGELLRRIILDNSYRRDDYIGGEVGEHFAVPNFPVEFGGHTGYWRFFDIAKWQVIPKPINSDLVPPDRTRC
;
A
#
# COMPACT_ATOMS: atom_id res chain seq x y z
N MET A 1 -4.58 -7.38 19.18
CA MET A 1 -4.17 -8.76 18.82
C MET A 1 -3.17 -8.66 17.68
N ILE A 2 -1.92 -9.11 17.87
CA ILE A 2 -0.87 -9.08 16.85
C ILE A 2 -0.58 -10.53 16.45
N PHE A 3 -0.65 -10.84 15.16
CA PHE A 3 -0.34 -12.16 14.62
C PHE A 3 1.05 -12.16 13.97
N TYR A 4 1.93 -13.04 14.43
CA TYR A 4 3.23 -13.32 13.79
C TYR A 4 3.15 -14.66 13.06
N LEU A 5 3.42 -14.66 11.75
CA LEU A 5 3.38 -15.85 10.90
C LEU A 5 4.81 -16.21 10.48
N CYS A 6 5.37 -17.25 11.10
CA CYS A 6 6.62 -17.87 10.64
C CYS A 6 6.30 -18.87 9.51
N PRO A 7 6.89 -18.75 8.31
CA PRO A 7 6.54 -19.63 7.21
C PRO A 7 7.55 -20.78 6.99
N GLN A 8 7.02 -21.95 6.63
CA GLN A 8 7.78 -23.03 5.97
C GLN A 8 7.31 -23.17 4.51
N GLY A 9 8.21 -22.97 3.54
CA GLY A 9 7.96 -23.07 2.09
C GLY A 9 8.54 -21.92 1.27
N SER A 10 8.68 -22.12 -0.05
CA SER A 10 9.21 -21.14 -1.04
C SER A 10 8.74 -19.70 -0.77
N PRO A 11 9.62 -18.68 -0.87
CA PRO A 11 9.27 -17.27 -0.64
C PRO A 11 8.02 -16.77 -1.37
N LEU A 12 7.76 -17.30 -2.57
CA LEU A 12 6.56 -16.97 -3.36
C LEU A 12 5.29 -17.58 -2.75
N ALA A 13 5.37 -18.82 -2.24
CA ALA A 13 4.26 -19.46 -1.55
C ALA A 13 3.91 -18.76 -0.23
N ILE A 14 4.87 -18.08 0.40
CA ILE A 14 4.65 -17.28 1.61
C ILE A 14 3.83 -16.04 1.27
N ARG A 15 4.24 -15.30 0.23
CA ARG A 15 3.49 -14.13 -0.25
C ARG A 15 2.06 -14.50 -0.62
N GLU A 16 1.88 -15.56 -1.41
CA GLU A 16 0.56 -16.02 -1.84
C GLU A 16 -0.35 -16.39 -0.66
N LYS A 17 0.15 -17.23 0.27
CA LYS A 17 -0.59 -17.62 1.47
C LYS A 17 -0.91 -16.43 2.37
N ALA A 18 0.03 -15.48 2.52
CA ALA A 18 -0.19 -14.28 3.31
C ALA A 18 -1.28 -13.40 2.67
N ARG A 19 -1.23 -13.21 1.35
CA ARG A 19 -2.25 -12.48 0.58
C ARG A 19 -3.63 -13.13 0.74
N GLU A 20 -3.72 -14.44 0.61
CA GLU A 20 -4.98 -15.18 0.80
C GLU A 20 -5.58 -14.99 2.20
N ARG A 21 -4.74 -15.03 3.24
CA ARG A 21 -5.18 -14.77 4.62
C ARG A 21 -5.71 -13.36 4.81
N VAL A 22 -5.05 -12.36 4.22
CA VAL A 22 -5.55 -10.96 4.24
C VAL A 22 -6.88 -10.87 3.52
N LEU A 23 -7.03 -11.50 2.36
CA LEU A 23 -8.31 -11.52 1.62
C LEU A 23 -9.44 -12.20 2.42
N GLN A 24 -9.15 -13.30 3.10
CA GLN A 24 -10.11 -13.96 3.98
C GLN A 24 -10.55 -13.04 5.12
N LEU A 25 -9.61 -12.32 5.74
CA LEU A 25 -9.93 -11.32 6.77
C LEU A 25 -10.83 -10.21 6.21
N LEU A 26 -10.49 -9.65 5.04
CA LEU A 26 -11.27 -8.59 4.41
C LEU A 26 -12.70 -9.03 4.04
N LYS A 27 -12.93 -10.32 3.78
CA LYS A 27 -14.26 -10.89 3.48
C LYS A 27 -15.17 -10.97 4.71
N VAL A 28 -14.62 -11.15 5.91
CA VAL A 28 -15.42 -11.26 7.15
C VAL A 28 -15.72 -9.91 7.79
N LEU A 29 -15.03 -8.84 7.38
CA LEU A 29 -15.31 -7.48 7.87
C LEU A 29 -16.64 -6.95 7.30
N PRO A 30 -17.45 -6.22 8.09
CA PRO A 30 -18.70 -5.62 7.63
C PRO A 30 -18.53 -4.82 6.33
N PRO A 31 -19.48 -4.81 5.38
CA PRO A 31 -19.34 -4.12 4.10
C PRO A 31 -18.97 -2.63 4.20
N ASN A 32 -19.44 -1.96 5.25
CA ASN A 32 -19.24 -0.54 5.56
C ASN A 32 -18.11 -0.26 6.56
N ALA A 33 -17.28 -1.26 6.89
CA ALA A 33 -16.14 -1.05 7.77
C ALA A 33 -15.16 -0.02 7.19
N ASP A 34 -14.67 0.91 8.02
CA ASP A 34 -13.53 1.75 7.69
C ASP A 34 -12.24 0.94 7.82
N ILE A 35 -11.58 0.67 6.70
CA ILE A 35 -10.44 -0.25 6.61
C ILE A 35 -9.17 0.52 6.34
N HIS A 36 -8.20 0.33 7.23
CA HIS A 36 -6.85 0.88 7.13
C HIS A 36 -5.88 -0.30 7.11
N LEU A 37 -5.21 -0.49 5.99
CA LEU A 37 -4.18 -1.51 5.82
C LEU A 37 -2.82 -0.84 5.92
N ILE A 38 -1.94 -1.41 6.74
CA ILE A 38 -0.57 -0.90 6.91
C ILE A 38 0.40 -2.02 6.56
N GLY A 39 1.28 -1.77 5.59
CA GLY A 39 2.25 -2.74 5.09
C GLY A 39 3.68 -2.21 5.17
N HIS A 40 4.57 -2.95 5.82
CA HIS A 40 6.00 -2.66 5.85
C HIS A 40 6.78 -3.70 5.03
N SER A 41 7.80 -3.26 4.29
CA SER A 41 8.66 -4.15 3.50
C SER A 41 7.82 -5.05 2.57
N GLN A 42 8.01 -6.37 2.56
CA GLN A 42 7.20 -7.31 1.78
C GLN A 42 5.69 -7.24 2.11
N GLY A 43 5.33 -6.80 3.32
CA GLY A 43 3.94 -6.57 3.71
C GLY A 43 3.26 -5.46 2.90
N SER A 44 4.01 -4.50 2.35
CA SER A 44 3.45 -3.47 1.44
C SER A 44 2.95 -4.09 0.13
N VAL A 45 3.71 -5.03 -0.44
CA VAL A 45 3.34 -5.76 -1.65
C VAL A 45 2.13 -6.64 -1.40
N ILE A 46 2.19 -7.47 -0.34
CA ILE A 46 1.09 -8.37 0.04
C ILE A 46 -0.20 -7.58 0.30
N GLY A 47 -0.07 -6.49 1.05
CA GLY A 47 -1.19 -5.62 1.42
C GLY A 47 -1.83 -4.95 0.23
N LEU A 48 -1.04 -4.40 -0.68
CA LEU A 48 -1.51 -3.76 -1.90
C LEU A 48 -2.17 -4.78 -2.84
N GLU A 49 -1.57 -5.95 -3.05
CA GLU A 49 -2.15 -7.03 -3.86
C GLU A 49 -3.51 -7.48 -3.28
N ALA A 50 -3.62 -7.63 -1.95
CA ALA A 50 -4.86 -8.02 -1.29
C ALA A 50 -5.92 -6.91 -1.34
N ALA A 51 -5.53 -5.65 -1.09
CA ALA A 51 -6.41 -4.49 -1.18
C ALA A 51 -7.05 -4.40 -2.57
N THR A 52 -6.19 -4.49 -3.59
CA THR A 52 -6.56 -4.49 -5.01
C THR A 52 -7.54 -5.62 -5.34
N ALA A 53 -7.20 -6.85 -4.97
CA ALA A 53 -8.03 -8.02 -5.26
C ALA A 53 -9.34 -8.05 -4.45
N SER A 54 -9.43 -7.34 -3.33
CA SER A 54 -10.65 -7.30 -2.52
C SER A 54 -11.79 -6.49 -3.16
N GLY A 55 -11.45 -5.52 -4.03
CA GLY A 55 -12.41 -4.57 -4.63
C GLY A 55 -13.06 -3.60 -3.63
N ARG A 56 -12.64 -3.61 -2.36
CA ARG A 56 -13.20 -2.78 -1.28
C ARG A 56 -12.52 -1.41 -1.25
N HIS A 57 -13.28 -0.40 -0.82
CA HIS A 57 -12.71 0.90 -0.53
C HIS A 57 -11.90 0.84 0.77
N MET A 58 -10.64 1.28 0.74
CA MET A 58 -9.77 1.29 1.93
C MET A 58 -8.62 2.28 1.80
N LYS A 59 -8.00 2.60 2.94
CA LYS A 59 -6.74 3.33 3.00
C LYS A 59 -5.59 2.35 3.16
N VAL A 60 -4.52 2.52 2.40
CA VAL A 60 -3.35 1.64 2.41
C VAL A 60 -2.11 2.49 2.68
N HIS A 61 -1.48 2.27 3.83
CA HIS A 61 -0.16 2.81 4.13
C HIS A 61 0.87 1.78 3.72
N ILE A 62 1.86 2.21 2.96
CA ILE A 62 3.06 1.41 2.75
C ILE A 62 4.27 2.13 3.34
N MET A 63 5.23 1.34 3.81
CA MET A 63 6.46 1.89 4.35
C MET A 63 7.64 0.95 4.09
N GLY A 64 8.81 1.53 3.85
CA GLY A 64 9.99 0.76 3.45
C GLY A 64 9.67 -0.14 2.25
N SER A 65 8.87 0.36 1.31
CA SER A 65 8.24 -0.49 0.30
C SER A 65 9.20 -0.83 -0.84
N PRO A 66 9.35 -2.12 -1.20
CA PRO A 66 10.21 -2.54 -2.29
C PRO A 66 9.55 -2.43 -3.68
N ILE A 67 8.34 -1.86 -3.78
CA ILE A 67 7.52 -1.90 -5.01
C ILE A 67 8.29 -1.31 -6.21
N ASP A 68 8.76 -0.07 -6.12
CA ASP A 68 9.48 0.54 -7.24
C ASP A 68 10.97 0.17 -7.21
N SER A 69 11.57 0.26 -6.02
CA SER A 69 13.01 0.08 -5.79
C SER A 69 13.54 -1.31 -6.14
N LEU A 70 12.74 -2.38 -5.94
CA LEU A 70 13.11 -3.76 -6.25
C LEU A 70 12.21 -4.39 -7.32
N TYR A 71 10.90 -4.44 -7.07
CA TYR A 71 9.99 -5.21 -7.93
C TYR A 71 9.87 -4.60 -9.33
N GLN A 72 9.65 -3.30 -9.43
CA GLN A 72 9.58 -2.63 -10.74
C GLN A 72 10.97 -2.51 -11.37
N ARG A 73 11.94 -1.95 -10.65
CA ARG A 73 13.26 -1.62 -11.21
C ARG A 73 14.08 -2.84 -11.63
N PHE A 74 14.08 -3.91 -10.83
CA PHE A 74 14.96 -5.06 -11.07
C PHE A 74 14.21 -6.29 -11.61
N ILE A 75 12.95 -6.47 -11.24
CA ILE A 75 12.15 -7.65 -11.65
C ILE A 75 11.20 -7.28 -12.82
N GLY A 76 10.96 -6.00 -13.08
CA GLY A 76 10.04 -5.55 -14.13
C GLY A 76 8.56 -5.77 -13.80
N LEU A 77 8.23 -6.02 -12.52
CA LEU A 77 6.86 -6.24 -12.07
C LEU A 77 6.22 -4.91 -11.66
N ASN A 78 5.24 -4.46 -12.46
CA ASN A 78 4.41 -3.31 -12.09
C ASN A 78 3.26 -3.76 -11.16
N LEU A 79 3.42 -3.50 -9.87
CA LEU A 79 2.45 -3.89 -8.83
C LEU A 79 1.35 -2.83 -8.61
N LEU A 80 1.51 -1.62 -9.12
CA LEU A 80 0.52 -0.54 -9.02
C LEU A 80 -0.56 -0.63 -10.13
N GLY A 81 -0.31 -1.45 -11.15
CA GLY A 81 -1.26 -1.71 -12.24
C GLY A 81 -1.49 -0.49 -13.15
N ASP A 82 -2.68 -0.42 -13.71
CA ASP A 82 -3.16 0.52 -14.74
C ASP A 82 -4.10 1.62 -14.19
N GLY A 83 -3.95 1.96 -12.91
CA GLY A 83 -4.59 3.13 -12.27
C GLY A 83 -6.08 2.99 -11.93
N GLU A 84 -6.86 2.19 -12.65
CA GLU A 84 -8.28 1.90 -12.33
C GLU A 84 -8.45 1.22 -10.97
N LEU A 85 -7.53 0.33 -10.61
CA LEU A 85 -7.53 -0.39 -9.33
C LEU A 85 -7.16 0.51 -8.14
N LEU A 86 -6.38 1.56 -8.37
CA LEU A 86 -6.04 2.57 -7.35
C LEU A 86 -7.20 3.51 -7.05
N ARG A 87 -8.24 3.61 -7.90
CA ARG A 87 -9.39 4.50 -7.63
C ARG A 87 -10.17 4.14 -6.36
N ARG A 88 -10.08 2.88 -5.93
CA ARG A 88 -10.76 2.37 -4.72
C ARG A 88 -9.86 2.42 -3.48
N ILE A 89 -8.59 2.74 -3.66
CA ILE A 89 -7.60 2.67 -2.60
C ILE A 89 -6.98 4.05 -2.45
N ILE A 90 -7.01 4.57 -1.22
CA ILE A 90 -6.22 5.74 -0.88
C ILE A 90 -4.85 5.22 -0.45
N LEU A 91 -3.87 5.30 -1.35
CA LEU A 91 -2.51 4.80 -1.14
C LEU A 91 -1.58 5.96 -0.80
N ASP A 92 -0.79 5.82 0.25
CA ASP A 92 0.37 6.67 0.50
C ASP A 92 1.56 5.87 1.06
N ASN A 93 2.75 6.45 0.96
CA ASN A 93 4.00 5.81 1.29
C ASN A 93 4.84 6.62 2.27
N SER A 94 5.40 5.97 3.28
CA SER A 94 6.52 6.51 4.07
C SER A 94 7.83 5.88 3.63
N TYR A 95 8.83 6.68 3.29
CA TYR A 95 10.14 6.18 2.84
C TYR A 95 11.30 6.87 3.56
N ARG A 96 12.47 6.24 3.50
CA ARG A 96 13.71 6.77 4.06
C ARG A 96 14.75 6.78 2.98
N ARG A 97 15.60 7.81 2.99
CA ARG A 97 16.70 7.91 2.01
C ARG A 97 17.83 6.92 2.29
N ASP A 98 17.98 6.48 3.54
CA ASP A 98 18.97 5.48 3.97
C ASP A 98 18.45 4.04 3.91
N ASP A 99 17.21 3.83 3.46
CA ASP A 99 16.68 2.49 3.21
C ASP A 99 17.00 2.07 1.76
N TYR A 100 17.87 1.08 1.61
CA TYR A 100 18.24 0.53 0.29
C TYR A 100 17.17 -0.39 -0.29
N ILE A 101 16.25 -0.89 0.54
CA ILE A 101 15.16 -1.78 0.12
C ILE A 101 13.93 -0.96 -0.20
N GLY A 102 13.57 -0.03 0.67
CA GLY A 102 12.41 0.84 0.53
C GLY A 102 12.73 2.17 -0.12
N GLY A 103 11.86 2.66 -1.00
CA GLY A 103 12.05 3.95 -1.65
C GLY A 103 10.75 4.74 -1.81
N GLU A 104 10.84 5.82 -2.56
CA GLU A 104 9.66 6.45 -3.15
C GLU A 104 8.92 5.40 -4.01
N VAL A 105 7.59 5.50 -4.04
CA VAL A 105 6.72 4.58 -4.77
C VAL A 105 5.77 5.35 -5.66
N GLY A 106 5.55 4.82 -6.85
CA GLY A 106 4.60 5.33 -7.81
C GLY A 106 5.08 6.62 -8.44
N GLU A 107 6.32 6.72 -8.94
CA GLU A 107 6.77 7.92 -9.67
C GLU A 107 5.80 8.31 -10.82
N HIS A 108 5.11 7.32 -11.39
CA HIS A 108 4.10 7.49 -12.45
C HIS A 108 2.65 7.60 -11.95
N PHE A 109 2.43 7.57 -10.64
CA PHE A 109 1.13 7.67 -9.99
C PHE A 109 1.16 8.80 -8.96
N ALA A 110 0.06 9.48 -8.70
CA ALA A 110 0.04 10.55 -7.69
C ALA A 110 0.03 10.00 -6.24
N VAL A 111 0.91 9.04 -5.92
CA VAL A 111 1.07 8.46 -4.58
C VAL A 111 1.81 9.49 -3.70
N PRO A 112 1.19 9.97 -2.60
CA PRO A 112 1.89 10.82 -1.65
C PRO A 112 3.05 10.05 -1.00
N ASN A 113 4.26 10.59 -1.11
CA ASN A 113 5.47 10.02 -0.54
C ASN A 113 5.97 10.92 0.60
N PHE A 114 6.02 10.37 1.81
CA PHE A 114 6.41 11.06 3.04
C PHE A 114 7.80 10.62 3.49
N PRO A 115 8.82 11.48 3.39
CA PRO A 115 10.14 11.15 3.92
C PRO A 115 10.11 11.11 5.45
N VAL A 116 10.70 10.07 6.04
CA VAL A 116 10.87 9.91 7.49
C VAL A 116 12.35 9.89 7.88
N GLU A 117 12.64 10.26 9.13
CA GLU A 117 14.00 10.40 9.66
C GLU A 117 14.80 9.08 9.68
N PHE A 118 16.12 9.19 9.86
CA PHE A 118 17.11 8.11 9.79
C PHE A 118 16.82 6.89 10.67
N GLY A 119 17.39 5.74 10.30
CA GLY A 119 17.31 4.49 11.06
C GLY A 119 17.10 3.24 10.22
N GLY A 120 17.35 3.33 8.91
CA GLY A 120 17.32 2.20 7.97
C GLY A 120 15.97 1.50 7.83
N HIS A 121 16.01 0.33 7.16
CA HIS A 121 14.82 -0.42 6.74
C HIS A 121 13.89 -0.85 7.89
N THR A 122 14.40 -1.04 9.11
CA THR A 122 13.61 -1.52 10.26
C THR A 122 13.10 -0.40 11.17
N GLY A 123 13.54 0.84 10.96
CA GLY A 123 13.30 1.97 11.86
C GLY A 123 11.95 2.67 11.74
N TYR A 124 11.11 2.30 10.77
CA TYR A 124 9.88 3.03 10.42
C TYR A 124 8.88 3.18 11.57
N TRP A 125 8.74 2.14 12.41
CA TRP A 125 7.74 2.11 13.47
C TRP A 125 7.95 3.17 14.57
N ARG A 126 9.17 3.68 14.73
CA ARG A 126 9.48 4.70 15.76
C ARG A 126 8.80 6.04 15.51
N PHE A 127 8.40 6.29 14.27
CA PHE A 127 7.81 7.56 13.84
C PHE A 127 6.41 7.36 13.24
N PHE A 128 5.89 6.12 13.29
CA PHE A 128 4.57 5.80 12.82
C PHE A 128 3.53 6.21 13.86
N ASP A 129 2.80 7.29 13.58
CA ASP A 129 1.70 7.78 14.40
C ASP A 129 0.38 7.55 13.65
N ILE A 130 -0.39 6.56 14.11
CA ILE A 130 -1.68 6.19 13.51
C ILE A 130 -2.71 7.32 13.61
N ALA A 131 -2.55 8.26 14.56
CA ALA A 131 -3.45 9.40 14.70
C ALA A 131 -3.24 10.45 13.59
N LYS A 132 -2.02 10.60 13.08
CA LYS A 132 -1.70 11.51 11.96
C LYS A 132 -2.27 11.01 10.63
N TRP A 133 -2.55 9.72 10.55
CA TRP A 133 -3.16 9.01 9.42
C TRP A 133 -4.67 9.27 9.27
N GLN A 134 -5.26 10.07 10.16
CA GLN A 134 -6.65 10.52 10.03
C GLN A 134 -6.84 11.62 8.97
N VAL A 135 -5.76 12.26 8.49
CA VAL A 135 -5.83 13.26 7.42
C VAL A 135 -6.01 12.54 6.10
N ILE A 136 -7.23 12.54 5.55
CA ILE A 136 -7.60 11.86 4.31
C ILE A 136 -6.83 12.48 3.12
N PRO A 137 -5.88 11.78 2.47
CA PRO A 137 -5.47 12.15 1.13
C PRO A 137 -6.64 11.90 0.17
N LYS A 138 -6.88 12.80 -0.78
CA LYS A 138 -7.86 12.57 -1.85
C LYS A 138 -7.47 11.32 -2.65
N PRO A 139 -8.44 10.55 -3.19
CA PRO A 139 -8.14 9.43 -4.08
C PRO A 139 -7.25 9.88 -5.25
N ILE A 140 -6.29 9.02 -5.59
CA ILE A 140 -5.45 9.16 -6.78
C ILE A 140 -6.41 9.23 -7.98
N ASN A 141 -6.44 10.38 -8.67
CA ASN A 141 -7.34 10.74 -9.80
C ASN A 141 -8.67 11.44 -9.51
N SER A 142 -8.90 12.03 -8.33
CA SER A 142 -10.11 12.86 -8.11
C SER A 142 -10.19 14.12 -9.00
N ASP A 143 -9.08 14.55 -9.60
CA ASP A 143 -9.02 15.75 -10.47
C ASP A 143 -9.15 15.42 -11.98
N LEU A 144 -9.37 14.16 -12.36
CA LEU A 144 -9.52 13.75 -13.78
C LEU A 144 -10.98 13.55 -14.22
N VAL A 145 -11.96 14.01 -13.44
CA VAL A 145 -13.34 14.13 -13.94
C VAL A 145 -13.39 15.41 -14.80
N PRO A 146 -13.57 15.33 -16.13
CA PRO A 146 -13.77 16.53 -16.92
C PRO A 146 -15.03 17.23 -16.40
N PRO A 147 -15.04 18.57 -16.28
CA PRO A 147 -16.21 19.28 -15.82
C PRO A 147 -17.40 18.90 -16.70
N ASP A 148 -18.45 18.42 -16.06
CA ASP A 148 -19.72 18.08 -16.69
C ASP A 148 -20.25 19.33 -17.42
N ARG A 149 -20.09 19.36 -18.74
CA ARG A 149 -20.59 20.44 -19.61
C ARG A 149 -22.09 20.29 -19.91
N THR A 150 -22.88 19.65 -19.05
CA THR A 150 -24.34 19.54 -19.22
C THR A 150 -25.17 20.43 -18.30
N ARG A 151 -24.59 21.46 -17.69
CA ARG A 151 -25.38 22.53 -17.03
C ARG A 151 -24.90 23.92 -17.42
N CYS A 152 -25.49 24.44 -18.49
CA CYS A 152 -26.12 25.77 -18.64
C CYS A 152 -26.53 25.94 -20.11
#